data_AF-A0A915UA89-F1
#
_entry.id   AF-A0A915UA89-F1
#
_cell.length_a   1.000
_cell.length_b   1.000
_cell.length_c   1.000
_cell.angle_alpha   90.00
_cell.angle_beta   90.00
_cell.angle_gamma   90.00
#
_symmetry.space_group_name_H-M   'P 1'
#
loop_
_entity.id
_entity.type
_entity.pdbx_description
1 polymer ?
#
loop_
_entity_poly.entity_id
_entity_poly.type
_entity_poly.pdbx_seq_one_letter_code
_entity_poly.pdbx_strand_id
1 'polypeptide(L)'
;MAVYGFWGHGRWLKVGIAGPKSGARFCSQHYRAGSAPSTLAASLAADPEMAAIAGFDPADAGAWIKSATHRVNILMPTSEPRELLALLEAFLHLRLRPRYERC
;
A
#
# COMPACT_ATOMS: atom_id res chain seq x y z
N MET A 1 -10.03 12.26 3.83
CA MET A 1 -9.04 11.24 4.24
C MET A 1 -9.34 9.94 3.48
N ALA A 2 -8.48 8.93 3.53
CA ALA A 2 -8.72 7.72 2.75
C ALA A 2 -8.04 6.49 3.35
N VAL A 3 -8.60 5.32 3.06
CA VAL A 3 -7.87 4.05 3.12
C VAL A 3 -7.46 3.68 1.70
N TYR A 4 -6.25 3.16 1.53
CA TYR A 4 -5.79 2.64 0.26
C TYR A 4 -5.30 1.21 0.40
N GLY A 5 -5.44 0.43 -0.67
CA GLY A 5 -4.92 -0.92 -0.76
C GLY A 5 -4.27 -1.18 -2.11
N PHE A 6 -3.30 -2.08 -2.13
CA PHE A 6 -2.65 -2.57 -3.35
C PHE A 6 -2.96 -4.05 -3.53
N TRP A 7 -3.53 -4.39 -4.69
CA TRP A 7 -3.83 -5.76 -5.11
C TRP A 7 -2.94 -6.14 -6.30
N GLY A 8 -2.29 -7.29 -6.24
CA GLY A 8 -1.45 -7.78 -7.33
C GLY A 8 -1.13 -9.26 -7.13
N HIS A 9 -0.88 -9.97 -8.23
CA HIS A 9 -0.54 -11.40 -8.19
C HIS A 9 -1.53 -12.25 -7.38
N GLY A 10 -2.84 -11.96 -7.52
CA GLY A 10 -3.90 -12.73 -6.87
C GLY A 10 -4.03 -12.54 -5.35
N ARG A 11 -3.36 -11.53 -4.76
CA ARG A 11 -3.45 -11.24 -3.32
C ARG A 11 -3.35 -9.75 -2.99
N TRP A 12 -3.79 -9.39 -1.78
CA TRP A 12 -3.55 -8.06 -1.24
C TRP A 12 -2.10 -7.97 -0.76
N LEU A 13 -1.42 -6.91 -1.18
CA LEU A 13 -0.02 -6.69 -0.84
C LEU A 13 0.08 -5.79 0.38
N LYS A 14 -0.68 -4.69 0.40
CA LYS A 14 -0.59 -3.66 1.44
C LYS A 14 -1.92 -2.93 1.61
N VAL A 15 -2.23 -2.51 2.83
CA VAL A 15 -3.37 -1.63 3.14
C VAL A 15 -2.90 -0.59 4.14
N GLY A 16 -3.18 0.68 3.87
CA GLY A 16 -2.81 1.76 4.78
C GLY A 16 -3.76 2.94 4.73
N ILE A 17 -3.63 3.84 5.71
CA ILE A 17 -4.42 5.07 5.80
C ILE A 17 -3.68 6.31 5.33
N ALA A 18 -4.45 7.28 4.83
CA ALA A 18 -4.01 8.64 4.51
C ALA A 18 -4.90 9.64 5.25
N GLY A 19 -4.30 10.35 6.21
CA GLY A 19 -5.00 11.33 7.03
C GLY A 19 -5.42 12.59 6.25
N PRO A 20 -6.15 13.51 6.91
CA PRO A 20 -6.70 14.71 6.27
C PRO A 20 -5.63 15.63 5.64
N LYS A 21 -4.42 15.67 6.23
CA LYS A 21 -3.27 16.47 5.75
C LYS A 21 -2.37 15.72 4.77
N SER A 22 -2.73 14.49 4.39
CA SER A 22 -1.85 13.58 3.63
C SER A 22 -2.07 13.62 2.12
N GLY A 23 -2.88 14.56 1.61
CA GLY A 23 -3.30 14.62 0.20
C GLY A 23 -2.16 14.59 -0.83
N ALA A 24 -1.05 15.29 -0.56
CA ALA A 24 0.12 15.31 -1.47
C ALA A 24 1.02 14.06 -1.36
N ARG A 25 0.95 13.30 -0.25
CA ARG A 25 1.76 12.08 -0.02
C ARG A 25 1.07 10.80 -0.50
N PHE A 26 -0.24 10.88 -0.74
CA PHE A 26 -1.06 9.76 -1.20
C PHE A 26 -0.65 9.26 -2.58
N CYS A 27 -0.25 10.13 -3.51
CA CYS A 27 -0.05 9.74 -4.92
C CYS A 27 1.39 9.40 -5.31
N SER A 28 2.41 9.75 -4.51
CA SER A 28 3.81 9.72 -4.98
C SER A 28 4.79 8.90 -4.12
N GLN A 29 4.52 8.66 -2.83
CA GLN A 29 5.51 8.04 -1.93
C GLN A 29 5.61 6.50 -2.03
N HIS A 30 4.61 5.81 -2.58
CA HIS A 30 4.63 4.34 -2.65
C HIS A 30 5.56 3.78 -3.73
N TYR A 31 6.05 4.63 -4.64
CA TYR A 31 6.77 4.22 -5.86
C TYR A 31 8.29 4.43 -5.79
N ARG A 32 8.83 4.98 -4.70
CA ARG A 32 10.28 5.19 -4.57
C ARG A 32 10.82 4.32 -3.43
N ALA A 33 11.67 3.35 -3.76
CA ALA A 33 12.52 2.70 -2.78
C ALA A 33 13.46 3.76 -2.20
N GLY A 34 13.25 4.15 -0.94
CA GLY A 34 14.05 5.19 -0.26
C GLY A 34 13.27 6.38 0.29
N SER A 35 11.97 6.57 -0.02
CA SER A 35 11.19 7.67 0.57
C SER A 35 10.67 7.39 1.98
N ALA A 36 10.47 6.13 2.34
CA ALA A 36 10.25 5.66 3.71
C ALA A 36 10.39 4.11 3.78
N PRO A 37 10.85 3.55 4.92
CA PRO A 37 11.00 2.10 5.09
C PRO A 37 9.68 1.33 5.08
N SER A 38 8.54 1.99 5.30
CA SER A 38 7.20 1.38 5.25
C SER A 38 6.52 1.45 3.88
N THR A 39 7.24 1.82 2.82
CA THR A 39 6.69 1.84 1.45
C THR A 39 6.52 0.43 0.90
N LEU A 40 5.51 0.24 0.05
CA LEU A 40 5.31 -1.04 -0.66
C LEU A 40 6.56 -1.41 -1.48
N ALA A 41 7.22 -0.43 -2.12
CA ALA A 41 8.48 -0.65 -2.83
C ALA A 41 9.57 -1.26 -1.94
N ALA A 42 9.76 -0.75 -0.71
CA ALA A 42 10.73 -1.30 0.22
C ALA A 42 10.37 -2.73 0.67
N SER A 43 9.08 -3.00 0.94
CA SER A 43 8.61 -4.35 1.29
C SER A 43 8.82 -5.35 0.14
N LEU A 44 8.55 -4.95 -1.11
CA LEU A 44 8.76 -5.80 -2.29
C LEU A 44 10.25 -6.07 -2.52
N ALA A 45 11.10 -5.04 -2.42
CA ALA A 45 12.55 -5.19 -2.64
C ALA A 45 13.22 -6.08 -1.60
N ALA A 46 12.68 -6.14 -0.37
CA ALA A 46 13.19 -6.97 0.71
C ALA A 46 12.61 -8.40 0.72
N ASP A 47 11.65 -8.72 -0.15
CA ASP A 47 10.97 -10.01 -0.20
C ASP A 47 11.66 -10.97 -1.18
N PRO A 48 12.30 -12.06 -0.72
CA PRO A 48 13.01 -12.99 -1.60
C PRO A 48 12.10 -13.66 -2.63
N GLU A 49 10.79 -13.83 -2.35
CA GLU A 49 9.85 -14.38 -3.33
C GLU A 49 9.64 -13.44 -4.52
N MET A 50 9.84 -12.13 -4.34
CA MET A 50 9.69 -11.16 -5.41
C MET A 50 10.80 -11.30 -6.46
N ALA A 51 11.99 -11.77 -6.08
CA ALA A 51 13.07 -12.04 -7.03
C ALA A 51 12.72 -13.13 -8.06
N ALA A 52 11.74 -13.99 -7.76
CA ALA A 52 11.24 -15.01 -8.67
C ALA A 52 10.10 -14.52 -9.58
N ILE A 53 9.59 -13.29 -9.38
CA ILE A 53 8.51 -12.74 -10.19
C ILE A 53 9.08 -12.11 -11.47
N ALA A 54 8.60 -12.61 -12.61
CA ALA A 54 8.98 -12.09 -13.92
C ALA A 54 8.71 -10.58 -14.03
N GLY A 55 9.73 -9.83 -14.44
CA GLY A 55 9.65 -8.37 -14.64
C GLY A 55 9.74 -7.55 -13.36
N PHE A 56 9.93 -8.15 -12.18
CA PHE A 56 10.25 -7.40 -10.98
C PHE A 56 11.75 -7.11 -10.90
N ASP A 57 12.09 -5.82 -10.79
CA ASP A 57 13.44 -5.34 -10.48
C ASP A 57 13.37 -4.58 -9.14
N PRO A 58 14.11 -5.00 -8.10
CA PRO A 58 14.20 -4.26 -6.85
C PRO A 58 14.63 -2.79 -7.02
N ALA A 59 15.47 -2.49 -8.02
CA ALA A 59 15.91 -1.13 -8.32
C ALA A 59 14.81 -0.27 -8.97
N ASP A 60 13.80 -0.91 -9.59
CA ASP A 60 12.65 -0.25 -10.23
C ASP A 60 11.30 -0.79 -9.74
N ALA A 61 11.21 -1.13 -8.45
CA ALA A 61 9.99 -1.61 -7.82
C ALA A 61 8.81 -0.64 -8.02
N GLY A 62 9.10 0.66 -8.19
CA GLY A 62 8.13 1.70 -8.47
C GLY A 62 7.39 1.53 -9.80
N ALA A 63 8.12 1.28 -10.90
CA ALA A 63 7.51 1.02 -12.19
C ALA A 63 6.68 -0.27 -12.14
N TRP A 64 7.21 -1.31 -11.51
CA TRP A 64 6.51 -2.58 -11.37
C TRP A 64 5.19 -2.44 -10.59
N ILE A 65 5.15 -1.69 -9.49
CA ILE A 65 3.89 -1.46 -8.76
C ILE A 65 2.85 -0.82 -9.68
N LYS A 66 3.25 0.13 -10.53
CA LYS A 66 2.32 0.82 -11.44
C LYS A 66 1.79 -0.10 -12.54
N SER A 67 2.62 -1.01 -13.06
CA SER A 67 2.25 -1.88 -14.18
C SER A 67 1.59 -3.20 -13.75
N ALA A 68 1.93 -3.71 -12.56
CA ALA A 68 1.55 -5.05 -12.12
C ALA A 68 0.57 -5.08 -10.93
N THR A 69 0.21 -3.91 -10.37
CA THR A 69 -0.74 -3.83 -9.25
C THR A 69 -1.90 -2.89 -9.55
N HIS A 70 -3.03 -3.15 -8.90
CA HIS A 70 -4.18 -2.28 -8.85
C HIS A 70 -4.20 -1.57 -7.50
N ARG A 71 -4.42 -0.26 -7.54
CA ARG A 71 -4.63 0.53 -6.34
C ARG A 71 -6.12 0.81 -6.17
N VAL A 72 -6.64 0.47 -5.01
CA VAL A 72 -8.01 0.77 -4.60
C VAL A 72 -7.97 1.83 -3.51
N ASN A 73 -8.78 2.87 -3.65
CA ASN A 73 -8.88 3.97 -2.69
C ASN A 73 -10.32 4.08 -2.19
N ILE A 74 -10.51 4.02 -0.88
CA ILE A 74 -11.79 4.29 -0.22
C ILE A 74 -11.71 5.69 0.36
N LEU A 75 -12.45 6.63 -0.24
CA LEU A 75 -12.48 8.03 0.17
C LEU A 75 -13.45 8.20 1.34
N MET A 76 -13.01 8.95 2.35
CA MET A 76 -13.80 9.25 3.53
C MET A 76 -13.82 10.77 3.78
N PRO A 77 -15.01 11.36 4.05
CA PRO A 77 -15.12 12.78 4.37
C PRO A 77 -14.20 13.18 5.53
N THR A 78 -13.61 14.38 5.47
CA THR A 78 -12.75 14.88 6.55
C THR A 78 -13.51 15.28 7.81
N SER A 79 -14.84 15.34 7.74
CA SER A 79 -15.74 15.54 8.88
C SER A 79 -15.86 14.31 9.77
N GLU A 80 -15.53 13.11 9.25
CA GLU A 80 -15.56 11.87 10.02
C GLU A 80 -14.41 11.79 11.03
N PRO A 81 -14.59 11.09 12.16
CA PRO A 81 -13.55 10.92 13.16
C PRO A 81 -12.40 10.03 12.65
N ARG A 82 -11.18 10.29 13.13
CA ARG A 82 -9.98 9.52 12.74
C ARG A 82 -10.07 8.06 13.22
N GLU A 83 -10.81 7.82 14.29
CA GLU A 83 -11.12 6.52 14.86
C GLU A 83 -11.85 5.63 13.86
N LEU A 84 -12.79 6.19 13.09
CA LEU A 84 -13.48 5.45 12.03
C LEU A 84 -12.51 4.99 10.94
N LEU A 85 -11.57 5.85 10.56
CA LEU A 85 -10.52 5.52 9.61
C LEU A 85 -9.62 4.37 10.10
N ALA A 86 -9.27 4.39 11.39
CA ALA A 86 -8.46 3.33 12.02
C ALA A 86 -9.24 2.00 12.14
N LEU A 87 -10.53 2.06 12.49
CA LEU A 87 -11.39 0.86 12.54
C LEU A 87 -11.55 0.22 11.15
N LEU A 88 -11.72 1.04 10.11
CA LEU A 88 -11.81 0.55 8.74
C LEU A 88 -10.49 -0.09 8.28
N GLU A 89 -9.34 0.51 8.62
CA GLU A 89 -8.03 -0.07 8.35
C GLU A 89 -7.86 -1.43 9.03
N ALA A 90 -8.14 -1.51 10.33
CA ALA A 90 -8.04 -2.75 11.09
C ALA A 90 -8.96 -3.85 10.54
N PHE A 91 -10.21 -3.50 10.19
CA PHE A 91 -11.14 -4.41 9.54
C PHE A 91 -10.59 -4.95 8.22
N LEU A 92 -10.02 -4.07 7.37
CA LEU A 92 -9.45 -4.47 6.08
C LEU A 92 -8.17 -5.30 6.25
N HIS A 93 -7.33 -5.04 7.25
CA HIS A 93 -6.20 -5.91 7.59
C HIS A 93 -6.67 -7.33 7.90
N LEU A 94 -7.68 -7.50 8.77
CA LEU A 94 -8.23 -8.81 9.13
C LEU A 94 -8.94 -9.50 7.96
N ARG A 95 -9.72 -8.75 7.18
CA ARG A 95 -10.54 -9.30 6.09
C ARG A 95 -9.74 -9.67 4.85
N LEU A 96 -8.72 -8.89 4.53
CA LEU A 96 -7.95 -9.00 3.29
C LEU A 96 -6.59 -9.69 3.48
N ARG A 97 -6.08 -9.74 4.72
CA ARG A 97 -4.79 -10.33 5.10
C ARG A 97 -3.65 -9.92 4.14
N PRO A 98 -3.39 -8.61 3.99
CA PRO A 98 -2.35 -8.15 3.08
C PRO A 98 -0.98 -8.69 3.49
N ARG A 99 -0.20 -9.16 2.51
CA ARG A 99 1.08 -9.85 2.75
C ARG A 99 2.08 -9.04 3.58
N TYR A 100 2.14 -7.72 3.37
CA TYR A 100 3.16 -6.86 3.97
C TYR A 100 2.66 -6.02 5.15
N GLU A 101 1.53 -6.36 5.74
CA GLU A 101 1.11 -5.78 7.02
C GLU A 101 1.26 -6.81 8.12
N ARG A 102 1.78 -6.37 9.27
CA ARG A 102 1.84 -7.21 10.46
C ARG A 102 0.48 -7.11 11.16
N CYS A 103 -0.21 -8.23 11.28
CA CYS A 103 -1.31 -8.39 12.22
C CYS A 103 -0.76 -8.62 13.62
#